data_AF-A0A3R7I7T1-F1
#
_entry.id   AF-A0A3R7I7T1-F1
#
_cell.length_a   1.000
_cell.length_b   1.000
_cell.length_c   1.000
_cell.angle_alpha   90.00
_cell.angle_beta   90.00
_cell.angle_gamma   90.00
#
_symmetry.space_group_name_H-M   'P 1'
#
loop_
_entity.id
_entity.type
_entity.pdbx_description
1 polymer ?
#
loop_
_entity_poly.entity_id
_entity_poly.type
_entity_poly.pdbx_seq_one_letter_code
_entity_poly.pdbx_strand_id
1 'polypeptide(L)'
;MNCKGQFSLIAALLVAVVLIGTVIITYSVIRNSPVREQAQILSAIDETNLALKQILGFTIGYYGSVLQVTGNTSYARTLATNYLHSGLVNIANMHPEWGTSFNVSNLDLTTYWFTNNSYSTGNLAVTYSLNGLGMHGITYTTSCRLSVQIQNATSTEYVRLSVARDEGEPIINLGKQNFKFYHYFYTNSTWELITPSTEPTAFANGTYLIEKPPEIDPYSYVLQVEDPRGIIVVASSFSKYTITLSWNSTLYQQLEDATLMVELLQNGTMRWLGQNFNLTTQAKPVPPIPVKAIHVNQTVNNVNHEVPFQIEDWASDYRIPLGLTNNASVFNSRTMLVFLVNPNVSKVTIWWNGSDTATQTPYAYTNRYFTDNPSSGVLSNGIITLHIDTSGSYFRIYSSIRTTEATARFMRINNEWSIYGADPAYCIYNGIVRDIIHQEAEWGGGADNCPNLYAHIVLTLPANATYYTYQLRLMFISSQQARNIQDICPIRLSYSGGQPQTENGTEVSTSTGLFYNCSASCWQHHWSQLTSASGTKGTGIMFRDAANQMLYFFDNIAGNKTGALNVASDAIELCPVTSMASVSFTHALDILWYGAVVTFDGTTPIYKSDGSGLWIIAEHPPVITVTTES
;
A
#
# COMPACT_ATOMS: atom_id res chain seq x y z
N MET A 1 42.19 95.52 -52.57
CA MET A 1 41.49 94.22 -52.76
C MET A 1 41.85 93.31 -51.59
N ASN A 2 40.84 92.75 -50.91
CA ASN A 2 40.93 92.26 -49.54
C ASN A 2 41.18 90.74 -49.49
N CYS A 3 42.44 90.31 -49.41
CA CYS A 3 42.87 88.91 -49.54
C CYS A 3 42.70 88.05 -48.27
N LYS A 4 42.08 88.55 -47.18
CA LYS A 4 41.86 87.79 -45.94
C LYS A 4 40.48 87.13 -45.84
N GLY A 5 39.46 87.65 -46.52
CA GLY A 5 38.10 87.10 -46.47
C GLY A 5 37.94 85.77 -47.25
N GLN A 6 38.70 85.58 -48.32
CA GLN A 6 38.64 84.36 -49.14
C GLN A 6 39.25 83.14 -48.46
N PHE A 7 40.31 83.32 -47.66
CA PHE A 7 40.96 82.20 -46.95
C PHE A 7 40.09 81.63 -45.82
N SER A 8 39.40 82.47 -45.05
CA SER A 8 38.45 82.01 -44.02
C SER A 8 37.23 81.32 -44.60
N LEU A 9 36.75 81.76 -45.77
CA LEU A 9 35.62 81.12 -46.46
C LEU A 9 35.99 79.73 -46.98
N ILE A 10 37.19 79.58 -47.56
CA ILE A 10 37.69 78.28 -48.03
C ILE A 10 37.96 77.34 -46.85
N ALA A 11 38.55 77.82 -45.76
CA ALA A 11 38.77 77.01 -44.56
C ALA A 11 37.45 76.55 -43.91
N ALA A 12 36.45 77.44 -43.82
CA ALA A 12 35.12 77.08 -43.30
C ALA A 12 34.40 76.05 -44.19
N LEU A 13 34.51 76.18 -45.51
CA LEU A 13 33.99 75.19 -46.47
C LEU A 13 34.70 73.84 -46.33
N LEU A 14 36.02 73.83 -46.16
CA LEU A 14 36.79 72.60 -45.99
C LEU A 14 36.41 71.88 -44.68
N VAL A 15 36.26 72.63 -43.59
CA VAL A 15 35.81 72.10 -42.29
C VAL A 15 34.38 71.55 -42.38
N ALA A 16 33.48 72.25 -43.09
CA ALA A 16 32.12 71.78 -43.31
C ALA A 16 32.08 70.48 -44.14
N VAL A 17 32.90 70.38 -45.20
CA VAL A 17 33.01 69.16 -46.02
C VAL A 17 33.57 67.99 -45.21
N VAL A 18 34.57 68.23 -44.36
CA VAL A 18 35.12 67.19 -43.48
C VAL A 18 34.09 66.75 -42.43
N LEU A 19 33.37 67.68 -41.80
CA LEU A 19 32.30 67.35 -40.84
C LEU A 19 31.17 66.55 -41.49
N ILE A 20 30.69 66.98 -42.66
CA ILE A 20 29.63 66.27 -43.40
C ILE A 20 30.13 64.88 -43.85
N GLY A 21 31.36 64.78 -44.35
CA GLY A 21 31.98 63.51 -44.72
C GLY A 21 32.11 62.55 -43.54
N THR A 22 32.49 63.06 -42.37
CA THR A 22 32.64 62.24 -41.15
C THR A 22 31.28 61.74 -40.65
N VAL A 23 30.24 62.58 -40.71
CA VAL A 23 28.86 62.19 -40.36
C VAL A 23 28.32 61.14 -41.33
N ILE A 24 28.55 61.31 -42.64
CA ILE A 24 28.09 60.34 -43.66
C ILE A 24 28.82 59.00 -43.52
N ILE A 25 30.14 59.01 -43.28
CA ILE A 25 30.92 57.78 -43.07
C ILE A 25 30.50 57.09 -41.77
N THR A 26 30.32 57.84 -40.67
CA THR A 26 29.88 57.28 -39.39
C THR A 26 28.47 56.70 -39.50
N TYR A 27 27.55 57.40 -40.18
CA TYR A 27 26.20 56.91 -40.43
C TYR A 27 26.18 55.68 -41.34
N SER A 28 27.03 55.64 -42.38
CA SER A 28 27.19 54.48 -43.26
C SER A 28 27.78 53.27 -42.53
N VAL A 29 28.78 53.48 -41.67
CA VAL A 29 29.38 52.42 -40.84
C VAL A 29 28.38 51.90 -39.81
N ILE A 30 27.61 52.76 -39.14
CA ILE A 30 26.55 52.32 -38.20
C ILE A 30 25.42 51.58 -38.94
N ARG A 31 25.03 52.05 -40.14
CA ARG A 31 23.94 51.45 -40.94
C ARG A 31 24.34 50.13 -41.59
N ASN A 32 25.60 49.97 -41.98
CA ASN A 32 26.11 48.79 -42.68
C ASN A 32 26.99 47.89 -41.79
N SER A 33 27.03 48.13 -40.46
CA SER A 33 27.76 47.26 -39.54
C SER A 33 26.98 45.95 -39.34
N PRO A 34 27.53 44.79 -39.73
CA PRO A 34 26.89 43.48 -39.54
C PRO A 34 26.82 43.04 -38.07
N VAL A 35 27.40 43.84 -37.15
CA VAL A 35 27.48 43.55 -35.71
C VAL A 35 26.09 43.43 -35.07
N ARG A 36 25.04 44.03 -35.65
CA ARG A 36 23.65 43.92 -35.13
C ARG A 36 22.98 42.58 -35.44
N GLU A 37 23.13 42.04 -36.66
CA GLU A 37 22.49 40.78 -37.06
C GLU A 37 23.20 39.56 -36.43
N GLN A 38 24.53 39.61 -36.31
CA GLN A 38 25.32 38.54 -35.70
C GLN A 38 25.05 38.39 -34.18
N ALA A 39 24.84 39.51 -33.48
CA ALA A 39 24.44 39.53 -32.08
C ALA A 39 23.02 39.00 -31.87
N GLN A 40 22.10 39.26 -32.81
CA GLN A 40 20.72 38.76 -32.76
C GLN A 40 20.64 37.24 -32.99
N ILE A 41 21.44 36.70 -33.92
CA ILE A 41 21.47 35.25 -34.19
C ILE A 41 21.99 34.48 -32.97
N LEU A 42 23.11 34.91 -32.39
CA LEU A 42 23.68 34.23 -31.22
C LEU A 42 22.74 34.33 -30.01
N SER A 43 22.11 35.50 -29.77
CA SER A 43 21.15 35.62 -28.67
C SER A 43 19.91 34.77 -28.89
N ALA A 44 19.42 34.62 -30.13
CA ALA A 44 18.28 33.77 -30.43
C ALA A 44 18.58 32.28 -30.17
N ILE A 45 19.78 31.81 -30.53
CA ILE A 45 20.25 30.45 -30.21
C ILE A 45 20.35 30.26 -28.69
N ASP A 46 21.02 31.18 -28.00
CA ASP A 46 21.25 31.08 -26.55
C ASP A 46 19.94 31.12 -25.76
N GLU A 47 19.02 32.02 -26.14
CA GLU A 47 17.69 32.14 -25.55
C GLU A 47 16.83 30.90 -25.83
N THR A 48 16.86 30.37 -27.06
CA THR A 48 16.15 29.13 -27.40
C THR A 48 16.71 27.95 -26.60
N ASN A 49 18.03 27.79 -26.52
CA ASN A 49 18.67 26.72 -25.76
C ASN A 49 18.36 26.82 -24.26
N LEU A 50 18.37 28.04 -23.70
CA LEU A 50 17.99 28.29 -22.31
C LEU A 50 16.52 27.92 -22.06
N ALA A 51 15.61 28.35 -22.93
CA ALA A 51 14.20 28.02 -22.84
C ALA A 51 13.96 26.51 -22.93
N LEU A 52 14.65 25.81 -23.84
CA LEU A 52 14.62 24.34 -23.96
C LEU A 52 15.09 23.64 -22.68
N LYS A 53 16.16 24.14 -22.04
CA LYS A 53 16.63 23.58 -20.76
C LYS A 53 15.64 23.86 -19.62
N GLN A 54 15.02 25.04 -19.57
CA GLN A 54 14.02 25.39 -18.56
C GLN A 54 12.75 24.55 -18.69
N ILE A 55 12.20 24.40 -19.91
CA ILE A 55 11.01 23.57 -20.12
C ILE A 55 11.26 22.10 -19.81
N LEU A 56 12.48 21.59 -20.04
CA LEU A 56 12.86 20.26 -19.58
C LEU A 56 12.78 20.15 -18.05
N GLY A 57 13.29 21.15 -17.31
CA GLY A 57 13.19 21.19 -15.85
C GLY A 57 11.74 21.09 -15.36
N PHE A 58 10.85 21.92 -15.91
CA PHE A 58 9.41 21.86 -15.59
C PHE A 58 8.76 20.53 -16.00
N THR A 59 9.17 19.95 -17.12
CA THR A 59 8.68 18.65 -17.60
C THR A 59 9.03 17.53 -16.63
N ILE A 60 10.25 17.53 -16.08
CA ILE A 60 10.67 16.55 -15.05
C ILE A 60 9.89 16.78 -13.76
N GLY A 61 9.67 18.04 -13.35
CA GLY A 61 8.85 18.36 -12.18
C GLY A 61 7.40 17.86 -12.32
N TYR A 62 6.80 18.08 -13.50
CA TYR A 62 5.45 17.60 -13.81
C TYR A 62 5.38 16.07 -13.90
N TYR A 63 6.40 15.43 -14.46
CA TYR A 63 6.53 13.96 -14.45
C TYR A 63 6.53 13.42 -13.01
N GLY A 64 7.35 14.01 -12.14
CA GLY A 64 7.44 13.63 -10.74
C GLY A 64 6.10 13.81 -10.01
N SER A 65 5.43 14.96 -10.16
CA SER A 65 4.16 15.21 -9.45
C SER A 65 3.05 14.23 -9.83
N VAL A 66 2.95 13.87 -11.12
CA VAL A 66 2.01 12.83 -11.57
C VAL A 66 2.42 11.45 -11.02
N LEU A 67 3.71 11.11 -11.05
CA LEU A 67 4.20 9.82 -10.57
C LEU A 67 3.98 9.64 -9.06
N GLN A 68 4.18 10.69 -8.27
CA GLN A 68 3.98 10.68 -6.82
C GLN A 68 2.55 10.33 -6.42
N VAL A 69 1.56 10.79 -7.18
CA VAL A 69 0.14 10.52 -6.90
C VAL A 69 -0.31 9.19 -7.50
N THR A 70 0.15 8.88 -8.71
CA THR A 70 -0.39 7.74 -9.46
C THR A 70 0.41 6.47 -9.27
N GLY A 71 1.74 6.52 -9.27
CA GLY A 71 2.62 5.35 -9.41
C GLY A 71 2.76 4.83 -10.85
N ASN A 72 2.05 5.45 -11.82
CA ASN A 72 1.97 4.99 -13.20
C ASN A 72 2.96 5.74 -14.11
N THR A 73 4.13 5.14 -14.32
CA THR A 73 5.21 5.65 -15.17
C THR A 73 4.77 5.99 -16.59
N SER A 74 4.00 5.11 -17.26
CA SER A 74 3.58 5.31 -18.65
C SER A 74 2.61 6.47 -18.78
N TYR A 75 1.68 6.58 -17.84
CA TYR A 75 0.74 7.70 -17.78
C TYR A 75 1.45 9.02 -17.48
N ALA A 76 2.32 9.04 -16.47
CA ALA A 76 3.13 10.21 -16.11
C ALA A 76 3.99 10.67 -17.30
N ARG A 77 4.64 9.74 -18.01
CA ARG A 77 5.46 10.05 -19.19
C ARG A 77 4.63 10.64 -20.33
N THR A 78 3.43 10.11 -20.56
CA THR A 78 2.51 10.63 -21.60
C THR A 78 2.10 12.06 -21.28
N LEU A 79 1.67 12.34 -20.04
CA LEU A 79 1.29 13.69 -19.62
C LEU A 79 2.48 14.66 -19.68
N ALA A 80 3.65 14.24 -19.21
CA ALA A 80 4.88 15.05 -19.28
C ALA A 80 5.30 15.34 -20.72
N THR A 81 5.17 14.36 -21.63
CA THR A 81 5.47 14.54 -23.05
C THR A 81 4.52 15.56 -23.68
N ASN A 82 3.22 15.48 -23.39
CA ASN A 82 2.25 16.46 -23.88
C ASN A 82 2.54 17.87 -23.33
N TYR A 83 2.89 17.96 -22.05
CA TYR A 83 3.29 19.21 -21.41
C TYR A 83 4.51 19.84 -22.10
N LEU A 84 5.55 19.05 -22.39
CA LEU A 84 6.72 19.50 -23.14
C LEU A 84 6.32 20.07 -24.51
N HIS A 85 5.50 19.35 -25.28
CA HIS A 85 5.08 19.80 -26.61
C HIS A 85 4.29 21.12 -26.55
N SER A 86 3.39 21.28 -25.58
CA SER A 86 2.71 22.57 -25.34
C SER A 86 3.71 23.67 -24.97
N GLY A 87 4.72 23.37 -24.16
CA GLY A 87 5.81 24.29 -23.84
C GLY A 87 6.61 24.72 -25.07
N LEU A 88 6.94 23.78 -25.96
CA LEU A 88 7.66 24.08 -27.22
C LEU A 88 6.86 25.01 -28.14
N VAL A 89 5.53 24.82 -28.22
CA VAL A 89 4.65 25.74 -28.96
C VAL A 89 4.70 27.15 -28.36
N ASN A 90 4.68 27.26 -27.03
CA ASN A 90 4.79 28.56 -26.37
C ASN A 90 6.16 29.22 -26.62
N ILE A 91 7.26 28.47 -26.55
CA ILE A 91 8.60 28.99 -26.87
C ILE A 91 8.64 29.50 -28.31
N ALA A 92 8.08 28.75 -29.27
CA ALA A 92 8.04 29.20 -30.67
C ALA A 92 7.23 30.50 -30.85
N ASN A 93 6.19 30.68 -30.05
CA ASN A 93 5.32 31.86 -30.10
C ASN A 93 5.85 33.08 -29.33
N MET A 94 6.90 32.92 -28.50
CA MET A 94 7.53 34.07 -27.82
C MET A 94 8.16 35.05 -28.83
N HIS A 95 8.74 34.49 -29.90
CA HIS A 95 9.34 35.23 -31.00
C HIS A 95 8.85 34.71 -32.37
N PRO A 96 7.61 35.07 -32.77
CA PRO A 96 7.05 34.63 -34.05
C PRO A 96 7.93 34.99 -35.26
N GLU A 97 8.68 36.10 -35.16
CA GLU A 97 9.60 36.59 -36.17
C GLU A 97 10.78 35.64 -36.45
N TRP A 98 11.15 34.77 -35.50
CA TRP A 98 12.23 33.79 -35.72
C TRP A 98 11.76 32.60 -36.56
N GLY A 99 10.46 32.40 -36.75
CA GLY A 99 9.92 31.26 -37.49
C GLY A 99 10.37 29.93 -36.89
N THR A 100 10.37 29.84 -35.55
CA THR A 100 10.89 28.72 -34.78
C THR A 100 10.08 27.45 -35.01
N SER A 101 10.77 26.33 -35.26
CA SER A 101 10.16 25.00 -35.35
C SER A 101 11.00 23.99 -34.60
N PHE A 102 10.35 23.05 -33.92
CA PHE A 102 10.99 22.04 -33.07
C PHE A 102 10.66 20.64 -33.55
N ASN A 103 11.63 19.74 -33.51
CA ASN A 103 11.48 18.31 -33.69
C ASN A 103 12.19 17.58 -32.55
N VAL A 104 11.43 16.94 -31.67
CA VAL A 104 11.94 16.19 -30.52
C VAL A 104 12.36 14.80 -30.98
N SER A 105 13.66 14.52 -30.96
CA SER A 105 14.20 13.21 -31.34
C SER A 105 14.30 12.25 -30.15
N ASN A 106 14.46 12.78 -28.93
CA ASN A 106 14.47 11.97 -27.71
C ASN A 106 13.96 12.77 -26.51
N LEU A 107 13.13 12.14 -25.68
CA LEU A 107 12.78 12.59 -24.35
C LEU A 107 12.82 11.37 -23.41
N ASP A 108 13.78 11.38 -22.50
CA ASP A 108 13.89 10.37 -21.44
C ASP A 108 13.68 11.02 -20.09
N LEU A 109 12.85 10.39 -19.25
CA LEU A 109 12.45 10.87 -17.94
C LEU A 109 12.56 9.69 -16.98
N THR A 110 13.35 9.86 -15.92
CA THR A 110 13.61 8.81 -14.93
C THR A 110 13.67 9.35 -13.51
N THR A 111 13.22 8.53 -12.57
CA THR A 111 13.37 8.79 -11.13
C THR A 111 13.87 7.56 -10.40
N TYR A 112 14.60 7.79 -9.32
CA TYR A 112 14.96 6.78 -8.34
C TYR A 112 14.65 7.36 -6.95
N TRP A 113 13.57 6.91 -6.32
CA TRP A 113 13.03 7.49 -5.10
C TRP A 113 13.01 6.49 -3.94
N PHE A 114 12.68 6.99 -2.74
CA PHE A 114 12.53 6.20 -1.51
C PHE A 114 13.77 5.39 -1.13
N THR A 115 14.97 5.90 -1.43
CA THR A 115 16.24 5.34 -0.99
C THR A 115 17.14 6.43 -0.43
N ASN A 116 18.29 6.06 0.12
CA ASN A 116 19.25 7.02 0.66
C ASN A 116 19.94 7.85 -0.43
N ASN A 117 19.95 7.40 -1.68
CA ASN A 117 20.51 8.09 -2.83
C ASN A 117 19.44 8.21 -3.92
N SER A 118 18.63 9.26 -3.81
CA SER A 118 17.49 9.48 -4.69
C SER A 118 17.76 10.56 -5.72
N TYR A 119 17.09 10.48 -6.87
CA TYR A 119 17.17 11.50 -7.91
C TYR A 119 15.95 11.54 -8.83
N SER A 120 15.83 12.65 -9.54
CA SER A 120 14.94 12.85 -10.68
C SER A 120 15.74 13.48 -11.80
N THR A 121 15.63 12.95 -13.02
CA THR A 121 16.42 13.43 -14.14
C THR A 121 15.67 13.26 -15.45
N GLY A 122 16.07 14.05 -16.45
CA GLY A 122 15.59 13.91 -17.79
C GLY A 122 16.60 14.38 -18.81
N ASN A 123 16.53 13.78 -19.99
CA ASN A 123 17.37 14.07 -21.14
C ASN A 123 16.49 14.45 -22.33
N LEU A 124 16.86 15.53 -23.01
CA LEU A 124 16.14 16.05 -24.16
C LEU A 124 17.09 16.20 -25.33
N ALA A 125 16.71 15.65 -26.48
CA ALA A 125 17.36 15.92 -27.76
C ALA A 125 16.32 16.52 -28.72
N VAL A 126 16.61 17.72 -29.22
CA VAL A 126 15.73 18.48 -30.10
C VAL A 126 16.53 19.00 -31.27
N THR A 127 15.98 18.86 -32.47
CA THR A 127 16.43 19.59 -33.65
C THR A 127 15.48 20.76 -33.87
N TYR A 128 15.99 21.98 -33.98
CA TYR A 128 15.18 23.15 -34.24
C TYR A 128 15.71 24.00 -35.39
N SER A 129 14.82 24.78 -35.98
CA SER A 129 15.15 25.74 -37.05
C SER A 129 14.55 27.10 -36.70
N LEU A 130 15.31 28.15 -36.95
CA LEU A 130 14.90 29.55 -36.82
C LEU A 130 14.81 30.11 -38.24
N ASN A 131 13.74 29.72 -38.95
CA ASN A 131 13.60 29.96 -40.39
C ASN A 131 13.58 31.45 -40.74
N GLY A 132 13.00 32.29 -39.87
CA GLY A 132 13.00 33.75 -40.03
C GLY A 132 14.40 34.38 -39.92
N LEU A 133 15.35 33.66 -39.33
CA LEU A 133 16.77 34.05 -39.22
C LEU A 133 17.69 33.27 -40.18
N GLY A 134 17.13 32.44 -41.07
CA GLY A 134 17.90 31.65 -42.04
C GLY A 134 18.70 30.48 -41.45
N MET A 135 18.36 30.02 -40.25
CA MET A 135 19.05 28.89 -39.58
C MET A 135 18.20 27.63 -39.58
N HIS A 136 18.81 26.50 -39.94
CA HIS A 136 18.11 25.23 -40.10
C HIS A 136 18.86 24.08 -39.44
N GLY A 137 18.11 23.17 -38.82
CA GLY A 137 18.64 21.88 -38.36
C GLY A 137 19.61 21.96 -37.18
N ILE A 138 19.50 22.97 -36.31
CA ILE A 138 20.31 23.09 -35.11
C ILE A 138 19.93 21.94 -34.16
N THR A 139 20.89 21.07 -33.86
CA THR A 139 20.69 20.00 -32.88
C THR A 139 21.15 20.47 -31.51
N TYR A 140 20.27 20.37 -30.53
CA TYR A 140 20.56 20.69 -29.14
C TYR A 140 20.20 19.51 -28.23
N THR A 141 21.17 19.10 -27.41
CA THR A 141 21.01 18.06 -26.41
C THR A 141 21.26 18.65 -25.04
N THR A 142 20.36 18.39 -24.10
CA THR A 142 20.45 18.91 -22.75
C THR A 142 19.90 17.93 -21.73
N SER A 143 20.32 18.08 -20.49
CA SER A 143 19.88 17.25 -19.36
C SER A 143 19.63 18.13 -18.15
N CYS A 144 18.66 17.72 -17.35
CA CYS A 144 18.39 18.29 -16.04
C CYS A 144 18.39 17.17 -14.99
N ARG A 145 18.96 17.45 -13.82
CA ARG A 145 18.99 16.52 -12.68
C ARG A 145 18.79 17.26 -11.37
N LEU A 146 18.09 16.61 -10.46
CA LEU A 146 18.14 16.89 -9.02
C LEU A 146 18.46 15.57 -8.32
N SER A 147 19.43 15.58 -7.43
CA SER A 147 19.82 14.42 -6.62
C SER A 147 19.96 14.79 -5.17
N VAL A 148 19.52 13.87 -4.31
CA VAL A 148 19.51 14.00 -2.86
C VAL A 148 20.14 12.74 -2.27
N GLN A 149 21.18 12.93 -1.47
CA GLN A 149 21.81 11.84 -0.72
C GLN A 149 21.65 12.09 0.77
N ILE A 150 20.91 11.22 1.46
CA ILE A 150 20.83 11.20 2.91
C ILE A 150 22.12 10.62 3.46
N GLN A 151 22.75 11.34 4.38
CA GLN A 151 23.99 10.95 5.02
C GLN A 151 23.67 10.30 6.37
N ASN A 152 24.53 9.41 6.85
CA ASN A 152 24.37 8.78 8.15
C ASN A 152 24.27 9.85 9.23
N ALA A 153 23.13 9.88 9.92
CA ALA A 153 22.89 10.83 10.99
C ALA A 153 23.65 10.40 12.23
N THR A 154 24.46 11.30 12.80
CA THR A 154 25.02 11.17 14.15
C THR A 154 24.10 11.77 15.21
N SER A 155 22.95 12.33 14.81
CA SER A 155 22.01 13.06 15.68
C SER A 155 20.56 12.60 15.46
N THR A 156 19.83 12.48 16.56
CA THR A 156 18.39 12.22 16.58
C THR A 156 17.56 13.47 16.28
N GLU A 157 18.15 14.66 16.30
CA GLU A 157 17.45 15.94 16.12
C GLU A 157 17.61 16.51 14.71
N TYR A 158 18.71 16.18 14.02
CA TYR A 158 19.01 16.75 12.72
C TYR A 158 19.10 15.68 11.62
N VAL A 159 18.62 16.03 10.43
CA VAL A 159 18.91 15.33 9.18
C VAL A 159 20.09 16.01 8.50
N ARG A 160 21.03 15.20 8.01
CA ARG A 160 22.12 15.66 7.15
C ARG A 160 21.95 15.04 5.77
N LEU A 161 21.94 15.88 4.75
CA LEU A 161 21.81 15.45 3.36
C LEU A 161 22.62 16.34 2.43
N SER A 162 22.99 15.84 1.26
CA SER A 162 23.56 16.65 0.18
C SER A 162 22.61 16.76 -0.99
N VAL A 163 22.47 17.96 -1.54
CA VAL A 163 21.66 18.25 -2.73
C VAL A 163 22.55 18.75 -3.84
N ALA A 164 22.42 18.12 -5.01
CA ALA A 164 23.15 18.50 -6.20
C ALA A 164 22.22 18.56 -7.42
N ARG A 165 22.55 19.45 -8.35
CA ARG A 165 21.95 19.54 -9.68
C ARG A 165 22.88 18.89 -10.72
N ASP A 166 22.53 19.08 -11.99
CA ASP A 166 23.30 18.76 -13.20
C ASP A 166 24.82 18.62 -12.93
N GLU A 167 25.42 17.52 -13.40
CA GLU A 167 26.86 17.24 -13.27
C GLU A 167 27.41 17.19 -11.82
N GLY A 168 26.52 17.09 -10.82
CA GLY A 168 26.91 17.02 -9.41
C GLY A 168 27.18 18.39 -8.79
N GLU A 169 26.80 19.49 -9.45
CA GLU A 169 26.95 20.83 -8.89
C GLU A 169 26.12 21.00 -7.61
N PRO A 170 26.71 21.48 -6.49
CA PRO A 170 25.97 21.65 -5.24
C PRO A 170 24.93 22.76 -5.34
N ILE A 171 23.73 22.52 -4.80
CA ILE A 171 22.73 23.56 -4.57
C ILE A 171 22.90 24.08 -3.15
N ILE A 172 23.03 25.39 -2.98
CA ILE A 172 23.35 26.03 -1.68
C ILE A 172 22.30 27.04 -1.20
N ASN A 173 21.22 27.25 -1.96
CA ASN A 173 20.24 28.31 -1.74
C ASN A 173 18.80 27.81 -1.51
N LEU A 174 18.61 26.53 -1.16
CA LEU A 174 17.32 26.00 -0.72
C LEU A 174 16.99 26.44 0.71
N GLY A 175 15.75 26.89 0.94
CA GLY A 175 15.22 27.23 2.26
C GLY A 175 14.26 26.15 2.77
N LYS A 176 13.67 26.35 3.95
CA LYS A 176 12.82 25.34 4.60
C LYS A 176 11.63 24.86 3.76
N GLN A 177 11.07 25.72 2.91
CA GLN A 177 9.93 25.36 2.04
C GLN A 177 10.28 24.33 0.96
N ASN A 178 11.57 24.21 0.63
CA ASN A 178 12.09 23.23 -0.32
C ASN A 178 12.20 21.82 0.27
N PHE A 179 12.03 21.67 1.60
CA PHE A 179 12.16 20.42 2.32
C PHE A 179 10.83 20.06 2.97
N LYS A 180 10.29 18.87 2.66
CA LYS A 180 8.99 18.41 3.15
C LYS A 180 9.12 16.98 3.68
N PHE A 181 8.95 16.79 4.97
CA PHE A 181 8.97 15.47 5.60
C PHE A 181 7.62 14.77 5.45
N TYR A 182 7.65 13.47 5.22
CA TYR A 182 6.45 12.64 5.28
C TYR A 182 6.13 12.29 6.74
N HIS A 183 4.96 12.72 7.21
CA HIS A 183 4.40 12.36 8.51
C HIS A 183 3.15 11.51 8.29
N TYR A 184 3.10 10.34 8.93
CA TYR A 184 1.92 9.48 8.94
C TYR A 184 0.96 9.86 10.08
N PHE A 185 -0.22 10.35 9.74
CA PHE A 185 -1.30 10.63 10.68
C PHE A 185 -2.11 9.37 10.96
N TYR A 186 -1.86 8.74 12.10
CA TYR A 186 -2.51 7.47 12.48
C TYR A 186 -4.03 7.59 12.64
N THR A 187 -4.56 8.76 13.04
CA THR A 187 -6.01 8.96 13.22
C THR A 187 -6.76 8.93 11.90
N ASN A 188 -6.14 9.44 10.83
CA ASN A 188 -6.77 9.57 9.52
C ASN A 188 -6.28 8.50 8.55
N SER A 189 -5.25 7.73 8.93
CA SER A 189 -4.52 6.81 8.07
C SER A 189 -4.06 7.47 6.77
N THR A 190 -3.35 8.60 6.89
CA THR A 190 -2.87 9.39 5.77
C THR A 190 -1.40 9.78 5.92
N TRP A 191 -0.68 9.82 4.81
CA TRP A 191 0.61 10.48 4.73
C TRP A 191 0.41 11.94 4.36
N GLU A 192 1.04 12.84 5.11
CA GLU A 192 1.03 14.27 4.84
C GLU A 192 2.45 14.82 4.81
N LEU A 193 2.63 15.91 4.08
CA LEU A 193 3.90 16.60 3.95
C LEU A 193 3.95 17.76 4.96
N ILE A 194 4.94 17.73 5.84
CA ILE A 194 5.20 18.81 6.82
C ILE A 194 6.54 19.48 6.55
N THR A 195 6.59 20.80 6.69
CA THR A 195 7.82 21.57 6.51
C THR A 195 8.57 21.72 7.84
N PRO A 196 9.91 21.82 7.82
CA PRO A 196 10.69 22.21 8.99
C PRO A 196 10.22 23.55 9.56
N SER A 197 10.26 23.69 10.89
CA SER A 197 9.94 24.93 11.58
C SER A 197 11.01 26.00 11.34
N THR A 198 12.27 25.60 11.28
CA THR A 198 13.47 26.45 11.17
C THR A 198 14.10 26.40 9.78
N GLU A 199 14.89 27.42 9.43
CA GLU A 199 15.67 27.41 8.19
C GLU A 199 16.83 26.40 8.29
N PRO A 200 17.13 25.67 7.20
CA PRO A 200 18.21 24.70 7.22
C PRO A 200 19.57 25.41 7.21
N THR A 201 20.57 24.81 7.86
CA THR A 201 21.95 25.29 7.74
C THR A 201 22.56 24.73 6.45
N ALA A 202 22.80 25.61 5.47
CA ALA A 202 23.42 25.26 4.20
C ALA A 202 24.95 25.40 4.24
N PHE A 203 25.66 24.41 3.73
CA PHE A 203 27.11 24.41 3.57
C PHE A 203 27.50 24.63 2.11
N ALA A 204 28.68 25.19 1.87
CA ALA A 204 29.16 25.52 0.51
C ALA A 204 29.31 24.31 -0.43
N ASN A 205 29.39 23.10 0.13
CA ASN A 205 29.45 21.84 -0.63
C ASN A 205 28.07 21.24 -0.96
N GLY A 206 26.98 21.99 -0.77
CA GLY A 206 25.61 21.52 -1.02
C GLY A 206 25.05 20.59 0.06
N THR A 207 25.75 20.47 1.20
CA THR A 207 25.21 19.78 2.37
C THR A 207 24.23 20.69 3.12
N TYR A 208 23.15 20.11 3.61
CA TYR A 208 22.17 20.75 4.47
C TYR A 208 22.09 20.01 5.80
N LEU A 209 22.01 20.77 6.88
CA LEU A 209 21.61 20.29 8.20
C LEU A 209 20.22 20.86 8.51
N ILE A 210 19.25 19.99 8.69
CA ILE A 210 17.83 20.33 8.85
C ILE A 210 17.35 19.80 10.18
N GLU A 211 16.72 20.65 10.99
CA GLU A 211 16.06 20.22 12.23
C GLU A 211 14.84 19.37 11.88
N LYS A 212 14.73 18.19 12.49
CA LYS A 212 13.59 17.30 12.32
C LYS A 212 12.38 17.85 13.04
N PRO A 213 11.21 17.92 12.39
CA PRO A 213 9.96 18.14 13.11
C PRO A 213 9.77 17.05 14.19
N PRO A 214 9.22 17.39 15.37
CA PRO A 214 9.10 16.47 16.50
C PRO A 214 8.19 15.27 16.21
N GLU A 215 7.33 15.36 15.21
CA GLU A 215 6.42 14.29 14.77
C GLU A 215 7.12 13.21 13.92
N ILE A 216 8.34 13.49 13.45
CA ILE A 216 9.09 12.57 12.58
C ILE A 216 9.94 11.62 13.41
N ASP A 217 9.89 10.33 13.06
CA ASP A 217 10.72 9.33 13.69
C ASP A 217 12.22 9.68 13.53
N PRO A 218 12.99 9.69 14.64
CA PRO A 218 14.37 10.15 14.62
C PRO A 218 15.31 9.24 13.82
N TYR A 219 14.94 7.98 13.60
CA TYR A 219 15.77 6.97 12.95
C TYR A 219 15.24 6.51 11.59
N SER A 220 13.94 6.71 11.32
CA SER A 220 13.27 6.21 10.11
C SER A 220 12.38 7.30 9.49
N TYR A 221 12.92 8.12 8.62
CA TYR A 221 12.21 9.22 7.95
C TYR A 221 12.31 9.19 6.43
N VAL A 222 11.31 9.79 5.78
CA VAL A 222 11.21 10.05 4.34
C VAL A 222 11.08 11.56 4.13
N LEU A 223 11.81 12.10 3.16
CA LEU A 223 11.93 13.52 2.88
C LEU A 223 11.79 13.79 1.38
N GLN A 224 10.91 14.71 1.02
CA GLN A 224 10.85 15.30 -0.31
C GLN A 224 11.70 16.58 -0.35
N VAL A 225 12.50 16.71 -1.40
CA VAL A 225 13.21 17.95 -1.76
C VAL A 225 12.68 18.46 -3.09
N GLU A 226 12.39 19.75 -3.15
CA GLU A 226 11.88 20.42 -4.34
C GLU A 226 12.76 21.64 -4.66
N ASP A 227 13.29 21.72 -5.87
CA ASP A 227 14.12 22.86 -6.28
C ASP A 227 13.29 23.97 -6.98
N PRO A 228 13.87 25.16 -7.27
CA PRO A 228 13.15 26.24 -7.93
C PRO A 228 12.63 25.93 -9.34
N ARG A 229 13.07 24.83 -9.98
CA ARG A 229 12.56 24.38 -11.28
C ARG A 229 11.29 23.53 -11.11
N GLY A 230 10.87 23.25 -9.88
CA GLY A 230 9.77 22.36 -9.54
C GLY A 230 10.15 20.88 -9.64
N ILE A 231 11.44 20.54 -9.77
CA ILE A 231 11.87 19.15 -9.78
C ILE A 231 11.78 18.62 -8.35
N ILE A 232 11.05 17.52 -8.16
CA ILE A 232 10.90 16.85 -6.87
C ILE A 232 11.78 15.60 -6.79
N VAL A 233 12.35 15.34 -5.62
CA VAL A 233 13.04 14.09 -5.28
C VAL A 233 12.56 13.61 -3.93
N VAL A 234 12.12 12.34 -3.85
CA VAL A 234 11.75 11.72 -2.57
C VAL A 234 12.88 10.80 -2.10
N ALA A 235 13.53 11.17 -1.01
CA ALA A 235 14.62 10.42 -0.38
C ALA A 235 14.15 9.77 0.92
N SER A 236 14.73 8.62 1.27
CA SER A 236 14.40 7.89 2.49
C SER A 236 15.67 7.44 3.21
N SER A 237 15.65 7.51 4.54
CA SER A 237 16.73 6.98 5.39
C SER A 237 16.76 5.44 5.41
N PHE A 238 15.75 4.79 4.85
CA PHE A 238 15.61 3.33 4.74
C PHE A 238 14.98 2.94 3.40
N SER A 239 15.31 1.76 2.90
CA SER A 239 14.72 1.18 1.67
C SER A 239 14.06 -0.19 1.92
N LYS A 240 14.14 -0.68 3.16
CA LYS A 240 13.56 -1.95 3.58
C LYS A 240 13.20 -2.00 5.06
N TYR A 241 12.23 -2.86 5.36
CA TYR A 241 11.89 -3.33 6.70
C TYR A 241 12.39 -4.75 6.90
N THR A 242 13.02 -4.99 8.04
CA THR A 242 13.35 -6.34 8.51
C THR A 242 12.43 -6.67 9.69
N ILE A 243 11.65 -7.72 9.54
CA ILE A 243 10.71 -8.25 10.53
C ILE A 243 11.31 -9.53 11.07
N THR A 244 11.74 -9.53 12.33
CA THR A 244 12.24 -10.74 13.00
C THR A 244 11.09 -11.42 13.74
N LEU A 245 10.95 -12.72 13.52
CA LEU A 245 9.88 -13.55 14.09
C LEU A 245 10.46 -14.38 15.24
N SER A 246 9.99 -14.15 16.46
CA SER A 246 10.38 -14.90 17.65
C SER A 246 9.29 -15.90 18.02
N TRP A 247 9.51 -17.15 17.65
CA TRP A 247 8.61 -18.28 17.91
C TRP A 247 8.90 -18.93 19.27
N ASN A 248 7.88 -19.49 19.91
CA ASN A 248 8.06 -20.33 21.09
C ASN A 248 8.60 -21.71 20.66
N SER A 249 9.92 -21.88 20.67
CA SER A 249 10.57 -23.09 20.15
C SER A 249 10.04 -24.39 20.73
N THR A 250 9.69 -24.41 22.03
CA THR A 250 9.16 -25.61 22.70
C THR A 250 7.79 -26.02 22.15
N LEU A 251 6.89 -25.04 21.95
CA LEU A 251 5.54 -25.32 21.45
C LEU A 251 5.54 -25.69 19.96
N TYR A 252 6.38 -25.02 19.17
CA TYR A 252 6.39 -25.18 17.72
C TYR A 252 7.23 -26.36 17.22
N GLN A 253 8.06 -26.98 18.07
CA GLN A 253 8.93 -28.09 17.67
C GLN A 253 8.19 -29.30 17.07
N GLN A 254 6.93 -29.51 17.49
CA GLN A 254 6.11 -30.66 17.09
C GLN A 254 5.04 -30.31 16.04
N LEU A 255 5.04 -29.07 15.53
CA LEU A 255 3.98 -28.56 14.65
C LEU A 255 4.45 -28.52 13.19
N GLU A 256 4.04 -29.51 12.40
CA GLU A 256 4.48 -29.68 11.01
C GLU A 256 3.73 -28.76 10.04
N ASP A 257 2.42 -28.54 10.23
CA ASP A 257 1.53 -27.81 9.30
C ASP A 257 1.23 -26.36 9.71
N ALA A 258 2.19 -25.70 10.39
CA ALA A 258 1.99 -24.38 10.98
C ALA A 258 2.17 -23.24 9.97
N THR A 259 1.14 -22.92 9.20
CA THR A 259 1.15 -21.75 8.30
C THR A 259 0.28 -20.64 8.89
N LEU A 260 0.83 -19.43 9.01
CA LEU A 260 0.06 -18.21 9.30
C LEU A 260 0.00 -17.31 8.06
N MET A 261 -1.15 -16.70 7.84
CA MET A 261 -1.34 -15.66 6.83
C MET A 261 -1.22 -14.30 7.51
N VAL A 262 -0.16 -13.56 7.19
CA VAL A 262 0.14 -12.26 7.82
C VAL A 262 -0.42 -11.14 6.96
N GLU A 263 -1.18 -10.27 7.60
CA GLU A 263 -1.71 -9.03 7.02
C GLU A 263 -0.88 -7.84 7.50
N LEU A 264 -0.20 -7.13 6.60
CA LEU A 264 0.49 -5.87 6.88
C LEU A 264 -0.30 -4.68 6.30
N LEU A 265 -0.72 -3.78 7.18
CA LEU A 265 -1.44 -2.55 6.85
C LEU A 265 -0.48 -1.38 6.61
N GLN A 266 -0.96 -0.29 5.98
CA GLN A 266 -0.12 0.89 5.71
C GLN A 266 0.50 1.52 6.95
N ASN A 267 -0.18 1.50 8.09
CA ASN A 267 0.35 2.04 9.34
C ASN A 267 1.46 1.17 9.98
N GLY A 268 1.86 0.07 9.33
CA GLY A 268 2.87 -0.86 9.85
C GLY A 268 2.31 -1.92 10.79
N THR A 269 1.00 -1.94 11.04
CA THR A 269 0.35 -2.97 11.86
C THR A 269 0.40 -4.29 11.12
N MET A 270 0.91 -5.32 11.80
CA MET A 270 0.80 -6.70 11.35
C MET A 270 -0.24 -7.44 12.20
N ARG A 271 -1.12 -8.19 11.56
CA ARG A 271 -2.19 -8.93 12.22
C ARG A 271 -2.48 -10.27 11.57
N TRP A 272 -3.20 -11.10 12.30
CA TRP A 272 -3.80 -12.33 11.81
C TRP A 272 -5.08 -12.62 12.59
N LEU A 273 -6.12 -13.11 11.89
CA LEU A 273 -7.48 -13.30 12.41
C LEU A 273 -8.03 -12.05 13.12
N GLY A 274 -7.82 -10.88 12.50
CA GLY A 274 -8.32 -9.60 13.02
C GLY A 274 -7.60 -9.09 14.27
N GLN A 275 -6.62 -9.81 14.82
CA GLN A 275 -5.87 -9.43 16.01
C GLN A 275 -4.40 -9.14 15.69
N ASN A 276 -3.92 -8.01 16.19
CA ASN A 276 -2.53 -7.58 16.01
C ASN A 276 -1.54 -8.58 16.63
N PHE A 277 -0.35 -8.67 16.06
CA PHE A 277 0.77 -9.34 16.70
C PHE A 277 1.36 -8.47 17.81
N ASN A 278 2.04 -9.11 18.76
CA ASN A 278 2.81 -8.40 19.78
C ASN A 278 4.12 -7.89 19.17
N LEU A 279 4.31 -6.57 19.16
CA LEU A 279 5.53 -5.93 18.69
C LEU A 279 6.41 -5.53 19.89
N THR A 280 7.71 -5.75 19.78
CA THR A 280 8.71 -5.26 20.75
C THR A 280 9.25 -3.87 20.40
N THR A 281 8.92 -3.38 19.22
CA THR A 281 9.33 -2.08 18.66
C THR A 281 8.09 -1.33 18.18
N GLN A 282 8.25 -0.04 17.86
CA GLN A 282 7.18 0.71 17.21
C GLN A 282 6.89 0.16 15.81
N ALA A 283 5.61 0.12 15.43
CA ALA A 283 5.19 -0.13 14.06
C ALA A 283 5.76 0.96 13.12
N LYS A 284 6.08 0.59 11.89
CA LYS A 284 6.66 1.50 10.90
C LYS A 284 5.72 1.60 9.70
N PRO A 285 5.09 2.76 9.46
CA PRO A 285 4.20 2.92 8.32
C PRO A 285 4.93 2.77 6.99
N VAL A 286 4.32 2.05 6.05
CA VAL A 286 4.83 1.87 4.68
C VAL A 286 4.64 3.18 3.91
N PRO A 287 5.71 3.78 3.34
CA PRO A 287 5.60 5.01 2.56
C PRO A 287 4.72 4.80 1.32
N PRO A 288 4.25 5.88 0.68
CA PRO A 288 3.47 5.80 -0.54
C PRO A 288 4.35 5.41 -1.74
N ILE A 289 4.80 4.16 -1.74
CA ILE A 289 5.63 3.55 -2.79
C ILE A 289 4.74 2.89 -3.85
N PRO A 290 5.15 2.90 -5.14
CA PRO A 290 4.45 2.15 -6.18
C PRO A 290 4.35 0.66 -5.84
N VAL A 291 3.17 0.07 -6.01
CA VAL A 291 2.88 -1.33 -5.67
C VAL A 291 3.79 -2.29 -6.43
N LYS A 292 4.03 -2.02 -7.72
CA LYS A 292 4.96 -2.80 -8.56
C LYS A 292 6.41 -2.84 -8.07
N ALA A 293 6.81 -1.91 -7.20
CA ALA A 293 8.18 -1.83 -6.70
C ALA A 293 8.42 -2.68 -5.46
N ILE A 294 7.36 -3.16 -4.79
CA ILE A 294 7.45 -3.91 -3.53
C ILE A 294 7.92 -5.34 -3.80
N HIS A 295 8.76 -5.84 -2.90
CA HIS A 295 9.24 -7.21 -2.85
C HIS A 295 9.18 -7.75 -1.41
N VAL A 296 9.01 -9.06 -1.27
CA VAL A 296 8.97 -9.75 0.03
C VAL A 296 9.93 -10.93 -0.01
N ASN A 297 10.88 -10.95 0.91
CA ASN A 297 11.81 -12.05 1.08
C ASN A 297 11.63 -12.71 2.45
N GLN A 298 12.00 -13.99 2.54
CA GLN A 298 12.05 -14.73 3.78
C GLN A 298 13.43 -15.34 4.00
N THR A 299 13.86 -15.32 5.25
CA THR A 299 15.04 -16.03 5.71
C THR A 299 14.63 -17.34 6.37
N VAL A 300 15.00 -18.45 5.73
CA VAL A 300 14.82 -19.82 6.25
C VAL A 300 16.20 -20.45 6.32
N ASN A 301 16.59 -21.02 7.46
CA ASN A 301 17.92 -21.60 7.66
C ASN A 301 19.08 -20.67 7.25
N ASN A 302 18.96 -19.38 7.56
CA ASN A 302 19.89 -18.31 7.18
C ASN A 302 20.02 -18.04 5.66
N VAL A 303 19.15 -18.60 4.83
CA VAL A 303 19.09 -18.34 3.39
C VAL A 303 17.92 -17.44 3.09
N ASN A 304 18.21 -16.29 2.46
CA ASN A 304 17.20 -15.31 2.05
C ASN A 304 16.73 -15.58 0.63
N HIS A 305 15.42 -15.65 0.40
CA HIS A 305 14.83 -15.82 -0.92
C HIS A 305 13.52 -15.04 -1.03
N GLU A 306 13.22 -14.56 -2.23
CA GLU A 306 11.94 -13.91 -2.51
C GLU A 306 10.80 -14.95 -2.47
N VAL A 307 9.67 -14.57 -1.90
CA VAL A 307 8.53 -15.47 -1.66
C VAL A 307 7.25 -14.90 -2.24
N PRO A 308 6.23 -15.73 -2.52
CA PRO A 308 4.93 -15.25 -2.95
C PRO A 308 4.29 -14.29 -1.95
N PHE A 309 3.68 -13.23 -2.45
CA PHE A 309 2.89 -12.28 -1.69
C PHE A 309 1.79 -11.70 -2.57
N GLN A 310 0.81 -11.03 -1.98
CA GLN A 310 -0.19 -10.27 -2.73
C GLN A 310 -0.46 -8.94 -2.05
N ILE A 311 -0.89 -7.97 -2.86
CA ILE A 311 -1.31 -6.67 -2.37
C ILE A 311 -2.77 -6.52 -2.77
N GLU A 312 -3.61 -6.23 -1.79
CA GLU A 312 -5.05 -6.30 -1.89
C GLU A 312 -5.68 -4.94 -1.57
N ASP A 313 -6.72 -4.57 -2.31
CA ASP A 313 -7.53 -3.40 -2.04
C ASP A 313 -8.71 -3.75 -1.13
N TRP A 314 -8.92 -2.95 -0.10
CA TRP A 314 -10.00 -3.11 0.87
C TRP A 314 -10.66 -1.78 1.22
N ALA A 315 -11.96 -1.83 1.47
CA ALA A 315 -12.76 -0.71 1.96
C ALA A 315 -13.23 -0.92 3.41
N SER A 316 -13.84 0.13 3.98
CA SER A 316 -14.46 0.10 5.31
C SER A 316 -13.49 -0.39 6.40
N ASP A 317 -12.30 0.22 6.48
CA ASP A 317 -11.24 -0.15 7.43
C ASP A 317 -10.84 -1.63 7.35
N TYR A 318 -10.54 -2.09 6.14
CA TYR A 318 -10.12 -3.46 5.85
C TYR A 318 -11.18 -4.53 6.20
N ARG A 319 -12.46 -4.21 6.00
CA ARG A 319 -13.58 -5.13 6.25
C ARG A 319 -14.28 -5.60 4.98
N ILE A 320 -14.16 -4.86 3.87
CA ILE A 320 -14.77 -5.22 2.59
C ILE A 320 -13.67 -5.40 1.55
N PRO A 321 -13.43 -6.61 1.04
CA PRO A 321 -12.41 -6.83 0.02
C PRO A 321 -12.88 -6.27 -1.33
N LEU A 322 -11.96 -5.70 -2.11
CA LEU A 322 -12.21 -5.15 -3.45
C LEU A 322 -11.45 -5.88 -4.56
N GLY A 323 -10.31 -6.50 -4.24
CA GLY A 323 -9.57 -7.37 -5.15
C GLY A 323 -8.06 -7.20 -5.01
N LEU A 324 -7.31 -7.61 -6.02
CA LEU A 324 -5.87 -7.35 -6.11
C LEU A 324 -5.62 -5.88 -6.48
N THR A 325 -4.68 -5.25 -5.80
CA THR A 325 -4.28 -3.88 -6.08
C THR A 325 -3.59 -3.79 -7.44
N ASN A 326 -3.96 -2.79 -8.23
CA ASN A 326 -3.32 -2.52 -9.51
C ASN A 326 -1.82 -2.18 -9.32
N ASN A 327 -0.95 -2.78 -10.13
CA ASN A 327 0.49 -2.60 -10.03
C ASN A 327 0.96 -1.16 -10.35
N ALA A 328 0.13 -0.39 -11.04
CA ALA A 328 0.36 1.00 -11.37
C ALA A 328 -0.12 1.96 -10.27
N SER A 329 -0.69 1.47 -9.17
CA SER A 329 -1.13 2.25 -8.01
C SER A 329 0.00 2.45 -6.99
N VAL A 330 -0.23 3.37 -6.04
CA VAL A 330 0.61 3.61 -4.87
C VAL A 330 0.01 2.93 -3.63
N PHE A 331 0.87 2.33 -2.79
CA PHE A 331 0.47 1.72 -1.53
C PHE A 331 -0.14 2.77 -0.58
N ASN A 332 -1.37 2.55 -0.14
CA ASN A 332 -2.21 3.52 0.57
C ASN A 332 -3.01 2.87 1.71
N SER A 333 -3.87 3.63 2.38
CA SER A 333 -4.62 3.17 3.56
C SER A 333 -5.76 2.19 3.26
N ARG A 334 -5.97 1.87 1.99
CA ARG A 334 -6.86 0.82 1.51
C ARG A 334 -6.11 -0.41 1.01
N THR A 335 -4.78 -0.35 0.94
CA THR A 335 -3.98 -1.48 0.47
C THR A 335 -3.44 -2.29 1.63
N MET A 336 -3.49 -3.61 1.52
CA MET A 336 -2.94 -4.55 2.47
C MET A 336 -1.95 -5.47 1.78
N LEU A 337 -0.73 -5.59 2.33
CA LEU A 337 0.25 -6.56 1.89
C LEU A 337 0.02 -7.87 2.66
N VAL A 338 -0.08 -8.99 1.95
CA VAL A 338 -0.34 -10.30 2.53
C VAL A 338 0.72 -11.30 2.10
N PHE A 339 1.24 -12.07 3.06
CA PHE A 339 2.23 -13.13 2.84
C PHE A 339 2.08 -14.24 3.88
N LEU A 340 2.62 -15.43 3.60
CA LEU A 340 2.54 -16.59 4.49
C LEU A 340 3.82 -16.75 5.29
N VAL A 341 3.75 -17.10 6.58
CA VAL A 341 4.92 -17.45 7.40
C VAL A 341 4.70 -18.77 8.12
N ASN A 342 5.79 -19.48 8.40
CA ASN A 342 5.79 -20.67 9.24
C ASN A 342 6.97 -20.64 10.22
N PRO A 343 7.04 -21.55 11.20
CA PRO A 343 8.09 -21.56 12.23
C PRO A 343 9.53 -21.69 11.72
N ASN A 344 9.73 -22.13 10.47
CA ASN A 344 11.05 -22.19 9.85
C ASN A 344 11.55 -20.82 9.36
N VAL A 345 10.65 -19.82 9.29
CA VAL A 345 10.96 -18.45 8.89
C VAL A 345 11.43 -17.66 10.11
N SER A 346 12.69 -17.23 10.12
CA SER A 346 13.26 -16.40 11.18
C SER A 346 13.10 -14.90 10.92
N LYS A 347 13.08 -14.50 9.63
CA LYS A 347 12.93 -13.11 9.21
C LYS A 347 12.10 -12.98 7.94
N VAL A 348 11.34 -11.90 7.86
CA VAL A 348 10.70 -11.41 6.63
C VAL A 348 11.32 -10.05 6.31
N THR A 349 11.74 -9.83 5.07
CA THR A 349 12.26 -8.54 4.61
C THR A 349 11.33 -7.99 3.55
N ILE A 350 10.78 -6.82 3.79
CA ILE A 350 9.96 -6.07 2.83
C ILE A 350 10.83 -4.94 2.31
N TRP A 351 11.06 -4.90 1.01
CA TRP A 351 11.93 -3.90 0.38
C TRP A 351 11.31 -3.41 -0.92
N TRP A 352 11.80 -2.31 -1.46
CA TRP A 352 11.33 -1.79 -2.74
C TRP A 352 12.45 -1.34 -3.66
N ASN A 353 12.20 -1.48 -4.96
CA ASN A 353 13.04 -0.90 -6.00
C ASN A 353 12.64 0.56 -6.23
N GLY A 354 13.54 1.50 -5.89
CA GLY A 354 13.28 2.93 -6.04
C GLY A 354 13.09 3.43 -7.48
N SER A 355 13.43 2.64 -8.49
CA SER A 355 13.32 3.04 -9.89
C SER A 355 11.87 3.11 -10.37
N ASP A 356 11.53 4.17 -11.09
CA ASP A 356 10.26 4.28 -11.81
C ASP A 356 10.08 3.24 -12.93
N THR A 357 11.17 2.63 -13.39
CA THR A 357 11.15 1.51 -14.35
C THR A 357 10.96 0.14 -13.68
N ALA A 358 10.83 0.08 -12.35
CA ALA A 358 10.57 -1.16 -11.64
C ALA A 358 9.35 -1.89 -12.23
N THR A 359 9.51 -3.20 -12.42
CA THR A 359 8.47 -4.12 -12.85
C THR A 359 8.07 -5.00 -11.69
N GLN A 360 6.78 -5.29 -11.58
CA GLN A 360 6.29 -6.19 -10.54
C GLN A 360 6.91 -7.58 -10.68
N THR A 361 7.40 -8.12 -9.57
CA THR A 361 7.95 -9.47 -9.50
C THR A 361 6.90 -10.55 -9.79
N PRO A 362 7.23 -11.65 -10.48
CA PRO A 362 6.33 -12.80 -10.63
C PRO A 362 5.86 -13.39 -9.30
N TYR A 363 6.57 -13.16 -8.20
CA TYR A 363 6.12 -13.55 -6.87
C TYR A 363 4.86 -12.82 -6.40
N ALA A 364 4.49 -11.69 -7.01
CA ALA A 364 3.29 -10.93 -6.64
C ALA A 364 2.03 -11.25 -7.46
N TYR A 365 2.15 -11.95 -8.61
CA TYR A 365 1.01 -12.17 -9.52
C TYR A 365 0.89 -13.59 -10.09
N THR A 366 1.88 -14.47 -9.86
CA THR A 366 1.80 -15.85 -10.35
C THR A 366 1.08 -16.73 -9.33
N ASN A 367 -0.06 -17.30 -9.71
CA ASN A 367 -0.70 -18.38 -8.96
C ASN A 367 0.22 -19.62 -8.97
N ARG A 368 0.52 -20.14 -7.77
CA ARG A 368 1.36 -21.33 -7.56
C ARG A 368 0.65 -22.46 -6.81
N TYR A 369 -0.50 -22.16 -6.19
CA TYR A 369 -1.09 -23.01 -5.16
C TYR A 369 -2.55 -23.35 -5.43
N PHE A 370 -3.25 -22.55 -6.24
CA PHE A 370 -4.69 -22.63 -6.35
C PHE A 370 -5.15 -23.27 -7.66
N THR A 371 -6.19 -24.09 -7.58
CA THR A 371 -6.84 -24.72 -8.74
C THR A 371 -8.34 -24.48 -8.67
N ASP A 372 -8.73 -23.25 -8.93
CA ASP A 372 -10.10 -22.80 -8.68
C ASP A 372 -11.00 -22.94 -9.88
N ASN A 373 -12.28 -23.12 -9.60
CA ASN A 373 -13.35 -23.08 -10.59
C ASN A 373 -14.60 -22.39 -9.99
N PRO A 374 -14.65 -21.05 -10.00
CA PRO A 374 -15.80 -20.29 -9.51
C PRO A 374 -17.12 -20.65 -10.17
N SER A 375 -17.10 -21.07 -11.45
CA SER A 375 -18.31 -21.47 -12.17
C SER A 375 -18.97 -22.74 -11.63
N SER A 376 -18.19 -23.57 -10.92
CA SER A 376 -18.67 -24.76 -10.21
C SER A 376 -18.64 -24.59 -8.69
N GLY A 377 -18.40 -23.38 -8.20
CA GLY A 377 -18.30 -23.11 -6.77
C GLY A 377 -17.12 -23.79 -6.10
N VAL A 378 -15.98 -23.98 -6.76
CA VAL A 378 -14.83 -24.67 -6.18
C VAL A 378 -13.65 -23.72 -5.99
N LEU A 379 -13.09 -23.70 -4.78
CA LEU A 379 -11.78 -23.11 -4.47
C LEU A 379 -10.88 -24.16 -3.84
N SER A 380 -9.63 -24.27 -4.26
CA SER A 380 -8.72 -25.29 -3.72
C SER A 380 -7.31 -24.77 -3.66
N ASN A 381 -6.67 -24.89 -2.49
CA ASN A 381 -5.26 -24.53 -2.30
C ASN A 381 -4.31 -25.75 -2.45
N GLY A 382 -4.80 -26.86 -3.02
CA GLY A 382 -4.09 -28.14 -3.16
C GLY A 382 -4.09 -29.02 -1.90
N ILE A 383 -4.52 -28.51 -0.74
CA ILE A 383 -4.61 -29.25 0.52
C ILE A 383 -6.08 -29.41 0.94
N ILE A 384 -6.79 -28.30 1.05
CA ILE A 384 -8.21 -28.20 1.38
C ILE A 384 -8.95 -27.68 0.16
N THR A 385 -10.11 -28.29 -0.11
CA THR A 385 -11.02 -27.86 -1.17
C THR A 385 -12.32 -27.36 -0.55
N LEU A 386 -12.70 -26.15 -0.89
CA LEU A 386 -13.97 -25.54 -0.54
C LEU A 386 -14.93 -25.69 -1.72
N HIS A 387 -16.09 -26.31 -1.46
CA HIS A 387 -17.23 -26.27 -2.36
C HIS A 387 -18.28 -25.30 -1.80
N ILE A 388 -18.54 -24.23 -2.53
CA ILE A 388 -19.49 -23.17 -2.23
C ILE A 388 -20.83 -23.53 -2.85
N ASP A 389 -21.77 -23.92 -2.00
CA ASP A 389 -23.13 -24.28 -2.40
C ASP A 389 -24.08 -23.10 -2.22
N THR A 390 -24.57 -22.61 -3.36
CA THR A 390 -25.56 -21.55 -3.48
C THR A 390 -26.95 -22.05 -3.88
N SER A 391 -27.13 -23.37 -3.95
CA SER A 391 -28.39 -23.97 -4.38
C SER A 391 -29.52 -23.67 -3.38
N GLY A 392 -30.74 -23.46 -3.89
CA GLY A 392 -31.92 -23.25 -3.03
C GLY A 392 -31.83 -22.03 -2.12
N SER A 393 -31.14 -20.97 -2.56
CA SER A 393 -30.89 -19.74 -1.78
C SER A 393 -30.12 -19.97 -0.48
N TYR A 394 -29.31 -21.04 -0.40
CA TYR A 394 -28.36 -21.25 0.69
C TYR A 394 -27.01 -20.60 0.41
N PHE A 395 -26.21 -20.45 1.45
CA PHE A 395 -24.77 -20.23 1.33
C PHE A 395 -24.10 -21.18 2.32
N ARG A 396 -23.58 -22.29 1.80
CA ARG A 396 -22.90 -23.32 2.58
C ARG A 396 -21.53 -23.58 2.01
N ILE A 397 -20.60 -23.85 2.89
CA ILE A 397 -19.23 -24.18 2.53
C ILE A 397 -18.98 -25.62 2.96
N TYR A 398 -18.73 -26.50 2.00
CA TYR A 398 -18.22 -27.83 2.26
C TYR A 398 -16.71 -27.77 2.15
N SER A 399 -16.02 -27.88 3.27
CA SER A 399 -14.56 -27.97 3.30
C SER A 399 -14.14 -29.43 3.38
N SER A 400 -13.36 -29.87 2.41
CA SER A 400 -12.93 -31.26 2.28
C SER A 400 -11.41 -31.40 2.27
N ILE A 401 -10.92 -32.41 2.99
CA ILE A 401 -9.56 -32.92 2.89
C ILE A 401 -9.67 -34.44 2.79
N ARG A 402 -9.18 -35.01 1.68
CA ARG A 402 -9.23 -36.45 1.40
C ARG A 402 -10.65 -37.01 1.57
N THR A 403 -10.92 -37.73 2.67
CA THR A 403 -12.22 -38.37 2.95
C THR A 403 -13.04 -37.66 4.01
N THR A 404 -12.48 -36.64 4.65
CA THR A 404 -13.19 -35.81 5.62
C THR A 404 -13.83 -34.64 4.91
N GLU A 405 -15.12 -34.42 5.17
CA GLU A 405 -15.87 -33.24 4.75
C GLU A 405 -16.60 -32.64 5.95
N ALA A 406 -16.55 -31.32 6.06
CA ALA A 406 -17.31 -30.55 7.05
C ALA A 406 -18.13 -29.47 6.37
N THR A 407 -19.30 -29.17 6.92
CA THR A 407 -20.22 -28.17 6.36
C THR A 407 -20.34 -26.97 7.29
N ALA A 408 -19.98 -25.79 6.80
CA ALA A 408 -20.29 -24.53 7.45
C ALA A 408 -21.55 -23.90 6.85
N ARG A 409 -22.46 -23.46 7.72
CA ARG A 409 -23.66 -22.70 7.37
C ARG A 409 -23.66 -21.35 8.09
N PHE A 410 -24.09 -20.32 7.37
CA PHE A 410 -24.17 -18.93 7.80
C PHE A 410 -25.57 -18.40 7.45
N MET A 411 -26.02 -17.25 7.96
CA MET A 411 -26.02 -16.86 9.37
C MET A 411 -27.43 -17.14 9.94
N ARG A 412 -27.58 -17.34 11.25
CA ARG A 412 -28.89 -17.52 11.90
C ARG A 412 -29.15 -16.43 12.93
N ILE A 413 -30.36 -15.88 12.92
CA ILE A 413 -30.87 -14.98 13.96
C ILE A 413 -32.26 -15.44 14.33
N ASN A 414 -32.56 -15.53 15.62
CA ASN A 414 -33.87 -15.93 16.14
C ASN A 414 -34.38 -17.26 15.53
N ASN A 415 -33.48 -18.23 15.38
CA ASN A 415 -33.74 -19.52 14.73
C ASN A 415 -34.09 -19.44 13.23
N GLU A 416 -34.06 -18.26 12.63
CA GLU A 416 -34.26 -18.05 11.20
C GLU A 416 -32.90 -17.98 10.50
N TRP A 417 -32.64 -18.96 9.64
CA TRP A 417 -31.45 -18.96 8.78
C TRP A 417 -31.62 -17.95 7.66
N SER A 418 -30.55 -17.23 7.36
CA SER A 418 -30.50 -16.34 6.21
C SER A 418 -30.69 -17.09 4.89
N ILE A 419 -31.21 -16.35 3.94
CA ILE A 419 -31.29 -16.68 2.52
C ILE A 419 -30.34 -15.78 1.73
N TYR A 420 -30.13 -16.12 0.47
CA TYR A 420 -29.20 -15.42 -0.41
C TYR A 420 -29.83 -15.24 -1.79
N GLY A 421 -30.05 -13.99 -2.18
CA GLY A 421 -30.58 -13.63 -3.50
C GLY A 421 -29.51 -13.43 -4.58
N ALA A 422 -28.28 -13.13 -4.18
CA ALA A 422 -27.16 -12.90 -5.08
C ALA A 422 -26.14 -14.05 -5.05
N ASP A 423 -25.41 -14.25 -6.14
CA ASP A 423 -24.25 -15.12 -6.17
C ASP A 423 -23.10 -14.52 -5.34
N PRO A 424 -22.25 -15.36 -4.71
CA PRO A 424 -21.10 -14.89 -3.96
C PRO A 424 -20.09 -14.20 -4.89
N ALA A 425 -19.49 -13.14 -4.38
CA ALA A 425 -18.45 -12.42 -5.10
C ALA A 425 -17.09 -13.09 -4.88
N TYR A 426 -16.54 -13.66 -5.96
CA TYR A 426 -15.16 -14.19 -6.00
C TYR A 426 -14.16 -13.05 -6.21
N CYS A 427 -13.93 -12.28 -5.14
CA CYS A 427 -13.11 -11.08 -5.15
C CYS A 427 -11.65 -11.37 -5.55
N ILE A 428 -11.10 -12.46 -5.02
CA ILE A 428 -9.80 -13.02 -5.44
C ILE A 428 -9.99 -14.53 -5.56
N TYR A 429 -9.71 -15.07 -6.74
CA TYR A 429 -9.61 -16.51 -6.99
C TYR A 429 -8.40 -16.72 -7.90
N ASN A 430 -7.82 -17.92 -7.87
CA ASN A 430 -6.48 -18.18 -8.39
C ASN A 430 -5.48 -17.15 -7.85
N GLY A 431 -5.58 -16.87 -6.54
CA GLY A 431 -4.76 -15.91 -5.85
C GLY A 431 -3.28 -16.30 -5.82
N ILE A 432 -2.48 -15.50 -5.10
CA ILE A 432 -1.04 -15.75 -5.00
C ILE A 432 -0.70 -16.36 -3.63
N VAL A 433 -1.35 -15.87 -2.56
CA VAL A 433 -1.20 -16.42 -1.21
C VAL A 433 -2.52 -16.68 -0.49
N ARG A 434 -3.65 -16.12 -0.95
CA ARG A 434 -5.00 -16.52 -0.51
C ARG A 434 -6.06 -16.16 -1.55
N ASP A 435 -7.12 -16.95 -1.61
CA ASP A 435 -8.37 -16.57 -2.28
C ASP A 435 -9.31 -15.88 -1.30
N ILE A 436 -10.23 -15.08 -1.82
CA ILE A 436 -11.20 -14.31 -1.07
C ILE A 436 -12.55 -14.35 -1.76
N ILE A 437 -13.56 -14.75 -1.01
CA ILE A 437 -14.97 -14.62 -1.41
C ILE A 437 -15.74 -13.85 -0.36
N HIS A 438 -16.78 -13.15 -0.78
CA HIS A 438 -17.72 -12.54 0.15
C HIS A 438 -19.17 -12.68 -0.30
N GLN A 439 -20.06 -12.60 0.67
CA GLN A 439 -21.49 -12.72 0.49
C GLN A 439 -22.24 -11.87 1.51
N GLU A 440 -23.45 -11.43 1.17
CA GLU A 440 -24.35 -10.69 2.05
C GLU A 440 -25.51 -11.60 2.47
N ALA A 441 -25.74 -11.70 3.77
CA ALA A 441 -26.81 -12.55 4.30
C ALA A 441 -28.13 -11.75 4.37
N GLU A 442 -29.21 -12.35 3.86
CA GLU A 442 -30.54 -11.72 3.77
C GLU A 442 -31.61 -12.57 4.48
N TRP A 443 -32.81 -12.00 4.64
CA TRP A 443 -33.98 -12.69 5.20
C TRP A 443 -35.22 -12.24 4.41
N GLY A 444 -36.11 -13.19 4.08
CA GLY A 444 -37.22 -12.98 3.11
C GLY A 444 -38.24 -11.89 3.45
N GLY A 445 -38.18 -11.34 4.67
CA GLY A 445 -38.92 -10.14 5.10
C GLY A 445 -38.16 -9.29 6.12
N GLY A 446 -36.83 -9.41 6.16
CA GLY A 446 -35.99 -9.01 7.29
C GLY A 446 -35.88 -10.12 8.34
N ALA A 447 -34.84 -10.07 9.18
CA ALA A 447 -34.63 -11.06 10.23
C ALA A 447 -35.73 -10.96 11.30
N ASP A 448 -36.30 -12.09 11.72
CA ASP A 448 -37.35 -12.13 12.73
C ASP A 448 -37.01 -11.29 13.96
N ASN A 449 -37.93 -10.44 14.40
CA ASN A 449 -37.79 -9.52 15.53
C ASN A 449 -36.50 -8.68 15.55
N CYS A 450 -35.84 -8.50 14.40
CA CYS A 450 -34.55 -7.84 14.29
C CYS A 450 -34.50 -6.87 13.08
N PRO A 451 -35.24 -5.75 13.14
CA PRO A 451 -35.26 -4.77 12.06
C PRO A 451 -33.93 -4.05 11.83
N ASN A 452 -33.78 -3.43 10.66
CA ASN A 452 -32.65 -2.57 10.29
C ASN A 452 -31.29 -3.24 10.48
N LEU A 453 -31.12 -4.41 9.88
CA LEU A 453 -29.92 -5.23 9.96
C LEU A 453 -29.29 -5.37 8.57
N TYR A 454 -27.96 -5.32 8.53
CA TYR A 454 -27.13 -5.72 7.41
C TYR A 454 -26.12 -6.75 7.88
N ALA A 455 -25.81 -7.73 7.04
CA ALA A 455 -24.90 -8.82 7.37
C ALA A 455 -23.93 -9.07 6.21
N HIS A 456 -22.65 -9.26 6.54
CA HIS A 456 -21.60 -9.46 5.55
C HIS A 456 -20.67 -10.58 5.99
N ILE A 457 -20.38 -11.48 5.06
CA ILE A 457 -19.52 -12.65 5.24
C ILE A 457 -18.34 -12.51 4.32
N VAL A 458 -17.12 -12.58 4.85
CA VAL A 458 -15.90 -12.72 4.06
C VAL A 458 -15.23 -14.01 4.47
N LEU A 459 -14.87 -14.83 3.49
CA LEU A 459 -14.10 -16.05 3.67
C LEU A 459 -12.78 -15.91 2.92
N THR A 460 -11.68 -16.34 3.55
CA THR A 460 -10.38 -16.38 2.88
C THR A 460 -9.77 -17.77 2.95
N LEU A 461 -9.18 -18.22 1.85
CA LEU A 461 -8.53 -19.52 1.73
C LEU A 461 -7.02 -19.33 1.54
N PRO A 462 -6.20 -19.38 2.60
CA PRO A 462 -4.75 -19.24 2.47
C PRO A 462 -4.12 -20.41 1.72
N ALA A 463 -3.05 -20.15 0.98
CA ALA A 463 -2.21 -21.20 0.41
C ALA A 463 -1.47 -21.96 1.52
N ASN A 464 -1.10 -23.22 1.26
CA ASN A 464 -0.34 -24.08 2.17
C ASN A 464 -0.90 -24.17 3.61
N ALA A 465 -2.21 -24.02 3.77
CA ALA A 465 -2.91 -24.11 5.05
C ALA A 465 -3.99 -25.21 5.01
N THR A 466 -4.27 -25.82 6.15
CA THR A 466 -5.35 -26.81 6.35
C THR A 466 -6.65 -26.19 6.84
N TYR A 467 -6.74 -24.86 6.75
CA TYR A 467 -7.86 -24.07 7.25
C TYR A 467 -8.24 -22.98 6.25
N TYR A 468 -9.49 -22.52 6.36
CA TYR A 468 -9.92 -21.25 5.78
C TYR A 468 -10.35 -20.32 6.91
N THR A 469 -10.30 -19.00 6.69
CA THR A 469 -10.70 -18.01 7.69
C THR A 469 -12.04 -17.40 7.36
N TYR A 470 -12.72 -16.89 8.38
CA TYR A 470 -13.93 -16.09 8.23
C TYR A 470 -13.79 -14.74 8.92
N GLN A 471 -14.49 -13.76 8.37
CA GLN A 471 -14.87 -12.51 8.99
C GLN A 471 -16.39 -12.37 8.83
N LEU A 472 -17.11 -12.39 9.94
CA LEU A 472 -18.58 -12.38 9.99
C LEU A 472 -19.04 -11.08 10.64
N ARG A 473 -19.77 -10.24 9.91
CA ARG A 473 -20.18 -8.91 10.34
C ARG A 473 -21.70 -8.80 10.45
N LEU A 474 -22.18 -8.23 11.56
CA LEU A 474 -23.56 -7.77 11.71
C LEU A 474 -23.55 -6.27 12.00
N MET A 475 -24.27 -5.51 11.17
CA MET A 475 -24.45 -4.07 11.29
C MET A 475 -25.91 -3.76 11.57
N PHE A 476 -26.14 -3.23 12.76
CA PHE A 476 -27.43 -2.81 13.25
C PHE A 476 -27.52 -1.29 13.10
N ILE A 477 -28.46 -0.78 12.30
CA ILE A 477 -28.69 0.67 12.15
C ILE A 477 -29.70 1.15 13.20
N SER A 478 -29.61 2.38 13.72
CA SER A 478 -30.61 2.90 14.66
C SER A 478 -32.05 2.59 14.22
N SER A 479 -32.86 2.08 15.16
CA SER A 479 -34.22 1.62 14.91
C SER A 479 -35.19 2.24 15.90
N GLN A 480 -36.40 2.54 15.45
CA GLN A 480 -37.51 2.95 16.33
C GLN A 480 -38.16 1.75 17.03
N GLN A 481 -38.00 0.56 16.46
CA GLN A 481 -38.48 -0.71 17.02
C GLN A 481 -37.33 -1.44 17.70
N ALA A 482 -37.60 -1.98 18.89
CA ALA A 482 -36.63 -2.81 19.59
C ALA A 482 -36.36 -4.09 18.80
N ARG A 483 -35.09 -4.49 18.76
CA ARG A 483 -34.68 -5.82 18.31
C ARG A 483 -34.76 -6.74 19.50
N ASN A 484 -35.53 -7.81 19.43
CA ASN A 484 -35.59 -8.81 20.49
C ASN A 484 -34.92 -10.07 19.98
N ILE A 485 -33.69 -10.31 20.44
CA ILE A 485 -32.85 -11.39 19.94
C ILE A 485 -32.72 -12.47 21.01
N GLN A 486 -33.08 -13.69 20.64
CA GLN A 486 -33.06 -14.90 21.47
C GLN A 486 -31.98 -15.89 21.01
N ASP A 487 -31.50 -15.74 19.78
CA ASP A 487 -30.46 -16.59 19.18
C ASP A 487 -29.71 -15.78 18.12
N ILE A 488 -28.38 -15.86 18.14
CA ILE A 488 -27.50 -15.45 17.05
C ILE A 488 -26.49 -16.56 16.87
N CYS A 489 -26.40 -17.11 15.66
CA CYS A 489 -25.35 -18.05 15.27
C CYS A 489 -24.74 -17.57 13.95
N PRO A 490 -23.60 -16.84 13.99
CA PRO A 490 -22.94 -16.37 12.77
C PRO A 490 -22.43 -17.54 11.93
N ILE A 491 -21.96 -18.62 12.57
CA ILE A 491 -21.50 -19.85 11.90
C ILE A 491 -21.89 -21.10 12.70
N ARG A 492 -22.44 -22.07 11.98
CA ARG A 492 -22.58 -23.46 12.42
C ARG A 492 -21.70 -24.35 11.56
N LEU A 493 -20.79 -25.08 12.19
CA LEU A 493 -19.95 -26.09 11.57
C LEU A 493 -20.50 -27.48 11.92
N SER A 494 -20.71 -28.34 10.93
CA SER A 494 -21.26 -29.69 11.12
C SER A 494 -20.32 -30.77 10.56
N TYR A 495 -20.22 -31.90 11.26
CA TYR A 495 -19.40 -33.05 10.89
C TYR A 495 -20.00 -34.35 11.43
N SER A 496 -20.14 -35.36 10.56
CA SER A 496 -20.70 -36.66 10.95
C SER A 496 -19.67 -37.50 11.72
N GLY A 497 -20.06 -38.07 12.86
CA GLY A 497 -19.21 -38.98 13.63
C GLY A 497 -18.23 -38.26 14.57
N GLY A 498 -18.57 -37.05 15.00
CA GLY A 498 -17.77 -36.23 15.91
C GLY A 498 -17.78 -36.72 17.36
N GLN A 499 -16.63 -36.63 18.00
CA GLN A 499 -16.40 -36.65 19.43
C GLN A 499 -15.90 -35.24 19.79
N PRO A 500 -16.65 -34.46 20.58
CA PRO A 500 -16.29 -33.08 20.84
C PRO A 500 -15.05 -33.01 21.71
N GLN A 501 -14.22 -32.00 21.42
CA GLN A 501 -13.12 -31.55 22.26
C GLN A 501 -13.15 -30.03 22.22
N THR A 502 -13.39 -29.42 23.38
CA THR A 502 -13.57 -27.97 23.50
C THR A 502 -12.71 -27.47 24.64
N GLU A 503 -11.89 -26.47 24.37
CA GLU A 503 -11.26 -25.71 25.45
C GLU A 503 -12.38 -25.01 26.23
N ASN A 504 -12.55 -25.34 27.51
CA ASN A 504 -13.55 -24.69 28.38
C ASN A 504 -12.93 -23.60 29.28
N GLY A 505 -11.66 -23.34 29.03
CA GLY A 505 -10.84 -22.36 29.69
C GLY A 505 -9.98 -22.85 30.83
N THR A 506 -10.26 -24.02 31.38
CA THR A 506 -9.40 -24.64 32.40
C THR A 506 -8.80 -25.95 31.92
N GLU A 507 -9.52 -26.64 31.06
CA GLU A 507 -9.18 -27.95 30.52
C GLU A 507 -9.84 -28.15 29.15
N VAL A 508 -9.52 -29.28 28.52
CA VAL A 508 -10.22 -29.72 27.31
C VAL A 508 -11.39 -30.61 27.73
N SER A 509 -12.61 -30.15 27.52
CA SER A 509 -13.83 -30.91 27.77
C SER A 509 -14.19 -31.78 26.57
N THR A 510 -14.70 -32.98 26.84
CA THR A 510 -15.27 -33.90 25.84
C THR A 510 -16.81 -33.96 25.88
N SER A 511 -17.45 -33.03 26.60
CA SER A 511 -18.90 -32.98 26.73
C SER A 511 -19.56 -32.20 25.60
N THR A 512 -20.84 -32.49 25.36
CA THR A 512 -21.73 -31.59 24.60
C THR A 512 -22.36 -30.56 25.55
N GLY A 513 -22.71 -29.39 25.04
CA GLY A 513 -23.43 -28.37 25.79
C GLY A 513 -23.04 -26.95 25.38
N LEU A 514 -23.46 -25.98 26.21
CA LEU A 514 -23.09 -24.58 26.08
C LEU A 514 -21.80 -24.32 26.88
N PHE A 515 -20.77 -23.89 26.17
CA PHE A 515 -19.48 -23.50 26.73
C PHE A 515 -19.40 -21.98 26.80
N TYR A 516 -19.79 -21.46 27.96
CA TYR A 516 -19.56 -20.07 28.36
C TYR A 516 -18.16 -19.95 28.99
N ASN A 517 -17.53 -18.77 28.94
CA ASN A 517 -16.26 -18.53 29.61
C ASN A 517 -16.34 -18.85 31.12
N CYS A 518 -15.77 -19.97 31.55
CA CYS A 518 -15.83 -20.42 32.95
C CYS A 518 -14.75 -19.78 33.84
N SER A 519 -13.77 -19.08 33.26
CA SER A 519 -12.63 -18.52 33.98
C SER A 519 -12.91 -17.09 34.49
N ALA A 520 -12.63 -16.87 35.78
CA ALA A 520 -12.76 -15.56 36.42
C ALA A 520 -11.55 -14.64 36.17
N SER A 521 -10.44 -15.19 35.67
CA SER A 521 -9.14 -14.49 35.56
C SER A 521 -8.63 -14.33 34.13
N CYS A 522 -9.16 -15.07 33.16
CA CYS A 522 -8.72 -14.99 31.75
C CYS A 522 -9.83 -15.42 30.78
N TRP A 523 -9.76 -14.95 29.53
CA TRP A 523 -10.66 -15.38 28.45
C TRP A 523 -10.12 -16.66 27.84
N GLN A 524 -10.82 -17.77 27.98
CA GLN A 524 -10.26 -19.07 27.60
C GLN A 524 -11.38 -20.00 27.07
N HIS A 525 -11.40 -20.20 25.75
CA HIS A 525 -12.17 -21.17 24.91
C HIS A 525 -12.01 -20.76 23.43
N HIS A 526 -10.76 -20.61 23.01
CA HIS A 526 -10.36 -20.12 21.70
C HIS A 526 -10.66 -21.11 20.57
N TRP A 527 -11.02 -22.35 20.90
CA TRP A 527 -11.32 -23.36 19.91
C TRP A 527 -12.25 -24.47 20.40
N SER A 528 -12.87 -25.14 19.44
CA SER A 528 -13.59 -26.40 19.61
C SER A 528 -13.41 -27.25 18.34
N GLN A 529 -13.31 -28.56 18.50
CA GLN A 529 -13.22 -29.51 17.40
C GLN A 529 -14.10 -30.74 17.62
N LEU A 530 -14.55 -31.34 16.52
CA LEU A 530 -15.17 -32.64 16.44
C LEU A 530 -14.20 -33.61 15.80
N THR A 531 -13.88 -34.70 16.50
CA THR A 531 -12.96 -35.73 16.01
C THR A 531 -13.69 -37.04 15.74
N SER A 532 -13.27 -37.78 14.71
CA SER A 532 -13.57 -39.21 14.61
C SER A 532 -13.08 -39.96 15.84
N ALA A 533 -13.60 -41.17 16.09
CA ALA A 533 -13.16 -42.01 17.20
C ALA A 533 -11.65 -42.32 17.20
N SER A 534 -10.99 -42.30 16.04
CA SER A 534 -9.53 -42.47 15.93
C SER A 534 -8.73 -41.20 16.23
N GLY A 535 -9.37 -40.04 16.34
CA GLY A 535 -8.72 -38.73 16.52
C GLY A 535 -8.01 -38.18 15.28
N THR A 536 -7.98 -38.94 14.17
CA THR A 536 -7.17 -38.61 12.98
C THR A 536 -7.94 -37.79 11.93
N LYS A 537 -9.26 -37.72 12.05
CA LYS A 537 -10.16 -37.04 11.13
C LYS A 537 -11.10 -36.14 11.90
N GLY A 538 -11.49 -35.01 11.31
CA GLY A 538 -12.45 -34.13 11.95
C GLY A 538 -12.42 -32.70 11.42
N THR A 539 -13.06 -31.83 12.19
CA THR A 539 -13.15 -30.40 11.89
C THR A 539 -13.26 -29.60 13.17
N GLY A 540 -13.00 -28.30 13.12
CA GLY A 540 -13.23 -27.42 14.25
C GLY A 540 -13.14 -25.96 13.89
N ILE A 541 -13.44 -25.11 14.86
CA ILE A 541 -13.24 -23.66 14.78
C ILE A 541 -12.15 -23.25 15.77
N MET A 542 -11.35 -22.26 15.37
CA MET A 542 -10.41 -21.58 16.26
C MET A 542 -10.40 -20.07 16.00
N PHE A 543 -10.14 -19.28 17.03
CA PHE A 543 -10.10 -17.83 16.98
C PHE A 543 -9.16 -17.30 18.07
N ARG A 544 -8.84 -16.01 18.04
CA ARG A 544 -7.94 -15.38 19.03
C ARG A 544 -8.73 -14.59 20.08
N ASP A 545 -8.06 -14.18 21.15
CA ASP A 545 -8.64 -13.47 22.31
C ASP A 545 -9.60 -12.34 21.94
N ALA A 546 -9.26 -11.51 20.95
CA ALA A 546 -10.11 -10.38 20.55
C ALA A 546 -11.45 -10.86 19.98
N ALA A 547 -11.42 -11.87 19.11
CA ALA A 547 -12.65 -12.47 18.57
C ALA A 547 -13.41 -13.27 19.64
N ASN A 548 -12.69 -13.88 20.58
CA ASN A 548 -13.27 -14.56 21.73
C ASN A 548 -14.08 -13.58 22.61
N GLN A 549 -13.53 -12.41 22.93
CA GLN A 549 -14.25 -11.38 23.67
C GLN A 549 -15.53 -10.91 22.96
N MET A 550 -15.49 -10.86 21.62
CA MET A 550 -16.67 -10.50 20.82
C MET A 550 -17.78 -11.55 20.86
N LEU A 551 -17.51 -12.80 21.25
CA LEU A 551 -18.55 -13.80 21.52
C LEU A 551 -19.49 -13.33 22.66
N TYR A 552 -18.97 -12.56 23.61
CA TYR A 552 -19.70 -12.10 24.81
C TYR A 552 -20.23 -10.69 24.70
N PHE A 553 -20.17 -10.09 23.51
CA PHE A 553 -20.50 -8.68 23.30
C PHE A 553 -21.88 -8.30 23.85
N PHE A 554 -22.88 -9.20 23.71
CA PHE A 554 -24.26 -8.93 24.11
C PHE A 554 -24.53 -9.14 25.61
N ASP A 555 -23.60 -9.71 26.38
CA ASP A 555 -23.81 -9.98 27.80
C ASP A 555 -24.12 -8.71 28.59
N ASN A 556 -23.39 -7.64 28.30
CA ASN A 556 -23.58 -6.34 28.94
C ASN A 556 -24.91 -5.68 28.55
N ILE A 557 -25.39 -5.92 27.34
CA ILE A 557 -26.66 -5.37 26.87
C ILE A 557 -27.83 -6.12 27.53
N ALA A 558 -27.71 -7.43 27.67
CA ALA A 558 -28.71 -8.27 28.33
C ALA A 558 -28.67 -8.18 29.86
N GLY A 559 -27.52 -7.77 30.45
CA GLY A 559 -27.28 -7.85 31.89
C GLY A 559 -27.16 -9.29 32.41
N ASN A 560 -26.92 -10.26 31.52
CA ASN A 560 -26.84 -11.68 31.82
C ASN A 560 -25.98 -12.39 30.75
N LYS A 561 -25.62 -13.65 30.98
CA LYS A 561 -24.83 -14.48 30.06
C LYS A 561 -25.65 -14.82 28.81
N THR A 562 -25.16 -14.41 27.65
CA THR A 562 -25.79 -14.64 26.34
C THR A 562 -24.90 -15.45 25.42
N GLY A 563 -23.59 -15.14 25.35
CA GLY A 563 -22.65 -15.75 24.41
C GLY A 563 -22.09 -17.09 24.86
N ALA A 564 -21.95 -18.07 23.97
CA ALA A 564 -21.28 -19.34 24.23
C ALA A 564 -20.90 -20.06 22.92
N LEU A 565 -19.99 -21.03 23.00
CA LEU A 565 -19.93 -22.09 21.98
C LEU A 565 -21.00 -23.14 22.29
N ASN A 566 -21.87 -23.45 21.34
CA ASN A 566 -22.85 -24.53 21.48
C ASN A 566 -22.33 -25.77 20.74
N VAL A 567 -21.96 -26.79 21.51
CA VAL A 567 -21.26 -27.97 20.99
C VAL A 567 -22.15 -29.20 21.14
N ALA A 568 -22.46 -29.83 20.02
CA ALA A 568 -23.17 -31.10 19.91
C ALA A 568 -22.22 -32.20 19.43
N SER A 569 -22.73 -33.43 19.33
CA SER A 569 -21.93 -34.57 18.81
C SER A 569 -21.60 -34.44 17.31
N ASP A 570 -22.36 -33.64 16.59
CA ASP A 570 -22.28 -33.48 15.13
C ASP A 570 -22.13 -32.03 14.68
N ALA A 571 -22.12 -31.06 15.61
CA ALA A 571 -22.03 -29.65 15.28
C ALA A 571 -21.33 -28.80 16.34
N ILE A 572 -20.70 -27.73 15.90
CA ILE A 572 -20.19 -26.63 16.71
C ILE A 572 -20.82 -25.34 16.19
N GLU A 573 -21.48 -24.57 17.07
CA GLU A 573 -22.02 -23.26 16.75
C GLU A 573 -21.29 -22.18 17.56
N LEU A 574 -20.83 -21.14 16.88
CA LEU A 574 -20.43 -19.88 17.52
C LEU A 574 -21.71 -19.10 17.79
N CYS A 575 -22.07 -18.86 19.06
CA CYS A 575 -23.34 -18.23 19.40
C CYS A 575 -23.20 -17.03 20.34
N PRO A 576 -23.14 -15.79 19.82
CA PRO A 576 -23.11 -14.58 20.64
C PRO A 576 -24.38 -14.32 21.46
N VAL A 577 -25.50 -14.93 21.07
CA VAL A 577 -26.73 -14.99 21.87
C VAL A 577 -27.27 -16.41 21.79
N THR A 578 -27.56 -17.00 22.94
CA THR A 578 -28.08 -18.35 23.09
C THR A 578 -29.36 -18.35 23.91
N SER A 579 -29.95 -19.53 24.11
CA SER A 579 -31.10 -19.72 25.00
C SER A 579 -30.83 -19.38 26.49
N MET A 580 -29.60 -19.02 26.87
CA MET A 580 -29.28 -18.61 28.25
C MET A 580 -29.95 -17.28 28.64
N ALA A 581 -30.04 -16.33 27.70
CA ALA A 581 -30.72 -15.06 27.88
C ALA A 581 -31.01 -14.39 26.54
N SER A 582 -32.06 -13.57 26.49
CA SER A 582 -32.37 -12.72 25.34
C SER A 582 -31.79 -11.32 25.52
N VAL A 583 -31.62 -10.61 24.41
CA VAL A 583 -31.15 -9.23 24.38
C VAL A 583 -32.14 -8.32 23.66
N SER A 584 -32.28 -7.08 24.15
CA SER A 584 -33.17 -6.09 23.54
C SER A 584 -32.50 -4.72 23.44
N PHE A 585 -32.51 -4.11 22.24
CA PHE A 585 -31.91 -2.79 22.01
C PHE A 585 -32.45 -2.12 20.74
N THR A 586 -32.22 -0.80 20.63
CA THR A 586 -32.67 0.05 19.50
C THR A 586 -31.54 0.84 18.84
N HIS A 587 -30.39 1.00 19.51
CA HIS A 587 -29.26 1.79 19.02
C HIS A 587 -28.45 1.04 17.94
N ALA A 588 -27.58 1.78 17.26
CA ALA A 588 -26.71 1.22 16.24
C ALA A 588 -25.54 0.43 16.85
N LEU A 589 -25.17 -0.68 16.21
CA LEU A 589 -24.03 -1.53 16.58
C LEU A 589 -23.35 -2.05 15.31
N ASP A 590 -22.04 -2.23 15.33
CA ASP A 590 -21.25 -2.84 14.25
C ASP A 590 -20.33 -3.89 14.87
N ILE A 591 -20.67 -5.16 14.64
CA ILE A 591 -20.09 -6.29 15.36
C ILE A 591 -19.42 -7.22 14.35
N LEU A 592 -18.23 -7.69 14.70
CA LEU A 592 -17.36 -8.46 13.82
C LEU A 592 -16.75 -9.64 14.57
N TRP A 593 -16.86 -10.83 13.99
CA TRP A 593 -16.20 -12.04 14.48
C TRP A 593 -15.20 -12.55 13.45
N TYR A 594 -13.98 -12.81 13.90
CA TYR A 594 -12.94 -13.46 13.11
C TYR A 594 -12.69 -14.87 13.62
N GLY A 595 -12.25 -15.74 12.73
CA GLY A 595 -11.79 -17.08 13.11
C GLY A 595 -11.39 -17.91 11.91
N ALA A 596 -11.07 -19.16 12.18
CA ALA A 596 -10.69 -20.15 11.19
C ALA A 596 -11.49 -21.42 11.37
N VAL A 597 -11.84 -22.06 10.26
CA VAL A 597 -12.39 -23.41 10.23
C VAL A 597 -11.28 -24.34 9.75
N VAL A 598 -10.96 -25.32 10.58
CA VAL A 598 -9.95 -26.34 10.30
C VAL A 598 -10.66 -27.62 9.89
N THR A 599 -10.22 -28.24 8.81
CA THR A 599 -10.62 -29.61 8.45
C THR A 599 -9.37 -30.46 8.40
N PHE A 600 -9.44 -31.70 8.87
CA PHE A 600 -8.26 -32.57 8.93
C PHE A 600 -8.59 -34.03 8.61
N ASP A 601 -7.69 -34.67 7.88
CA ASP A 601 -7.70 -36.11 7.57
C ASP A 601 -6.26 -36.63 7.49
N GLY A 602 -5.72 -37.05 8.64
CA GLY A 602 -4.31 -37.41 8.81
C GLY A 602 -3.36 -36.20 8.79
N THR A 603 -3.89 -34.98 8.83
CA THR A 603 -3.15 -33.71 8.99
C THR A 603 -3.28 -33.21 10.43
N THR A 604 -2.57 -32.13 10.77
CA THR A 604 -2.59 -31.56 12.13
C THR A 604 -4.00 -31.06 12.53
N PRO A 605 -4.65 -31.61 13.58
CA PRO A 605 -5.91 -31.11 14.12
C PRO A 605 -5.71 -29.80 14.90
N ILE A 606 -6.80 -29.20 15.40
CA ILE A 606 -6.68 -28.03 16.28
C ILE A 606 -5.97 -28.42 17.57
N TYR A 607 -6.34 -29.54 18.19
CA TYR A 607 -5.73 -30.06 19.41
C TYR A 607 -5.47 -31.56 19.33
N LYS A 608 -4.32 -31.99 19.88
CA LYS A 608 -3.95 -33.38 20.14
C LYS A 608 -3.80 -33.60 21.63
N SER A 609 -4.06 -34.82 22.10
CA SER A 609 -3.96 -35.20 23.51
C SER A 609 -2.54 -35.09 24.11
N ASP A 610 -1.51 -35.00 23.26
CA ASP A 610 -0.13 -34.72 23.69
C ASP A 610 0.15 -33.22 23.94
N GLY A 611 -0.85 -32.36 23.75
CA GLY A 611 -0.75 -30.91 23.92
C GLY A 611 -0.33 -30.16 22.66
N SER A 612 0.01 -30.83 21.55
CA SER A 612 0.33 -30.18 20.28
C SER A 612 -0.93 -29.89 19.45
N GLY A 613 -0.83 -29.03 18.42
CA GLY A 613 -1.93 -28.77 17.47
C GLY A 613 -1.97 -27.32 16.96
N LEU A 614 -2.87 -27.05 16.03
CA LEU A 614 -3.02 -25.71 15.44
C LEU A 614 -3.54 -24.64 16.43
N TRP A 615 -4.07 -25.03 17.60
CA TRP A 615 -4.39 -24.06 18.65
C TRP A 615 -3.19 -23.18 19.02
N ILE A 616 -1.96 -23.72 18.91
CA ILE A 616 -0.71 -23.02 19.21
C ILE A 616 -0.53 -21.78 18.34
N ILE A 617 -0.91 -21.82 17.06
CA ILE A 617 -0.77 -20.63 16.20
C ILE A 617 -1.73 -19.50 16.63
N ALA A 618 -2.92 -19.84 17.13
CA ALA A 618 -3.93 -18.90 17.64
C ALA A 618 -3.50 -18.24 18.97
N GLU A 619 -3.06 -19.05 19.94
CA GLU A 619 -2.73 -18.59 21.29
C GLU A 619 -1.31 -18.05 21.41
N HIS A 620 -0.38 -18.60 20.64
CA HIS A 620 1.05 -18.28 20.72
C HIS A 620 1.65 -17.90 19.37
N PRO A 621 1.11 -16.90 18.66
CA PRO A 621 1.74 -16.39 17.45
C PRO A 621 3.13 -15.80 17.75
N PRO A 622 3.98 -15.62 16.74
CA PRO A 622 5.33 -15.10 16.94
C PRO A 622 5.28 -13.67 17.50
N VAL A 623 6.23 -13.37 18.39
CA VAL A 623 6.51 -11.99 18.80
C VAL A 623 7.36 -11.34 17.71
N ILE A 624 7.03 -10.11 17.34
CA ILE A 624 7.61 -9.42 16.20
C ILE A 624 8.53 -8.27 16.64
N THR A 625 9.70 -8.19 16.01
CA THR A 625 10.60 -7.04 16.10
C THR A 625 10.79 -6.45 14.70
N VAL A 626 10.57 -5.15 14.54
CA VAL A 626 10.69 -4.45 13.26
C VAL A 626 11.86 -3.48 13.30
N THR A 627 12.74 -3.56 12.30
CA THR A 627 13.85 -2.63 12.09
C THR A 627 13.84 -2.09 10.66
N THR A 628 14.35 -0.87 10.48
CA THR A 628 14.54 -0.24 9.16
C THR A 628 16.00 -0.24 8.79
N GLU A 629 16.30 -0.46 7.50
CA GLU A 629 17.66 -0.49 6.97
C GLU A 629 17.70 0.23 5.61
N SER A 630 18.86 0.81 5.25
CA SER A 630 19.06 1.51 3.97
C SER A 630 19.48 0.60 2.84
#